data_AF-A0A841UMP3-F1
#
_entry.id   AF-A0A841UMP3-F1
#
_cell.length_a   1.000
_cell.length_b   1.000
_cell.length_c   1.000
_cell.angle_alpha   90.00
_cell.angle_beta   90.00
_cell.angle_gamma   90.00
#
_symmetry.space_group_name_H-M   'P 1'
#
loop_
_entity.id
_entity.type
_entity.pdbx_description
1 polymer ?
#
loop_
_entity_poly.entity_id
_entity_poly.type
_entity_poly.pdbx_seq_one_letter_code
_entity_poly.pdbx_strand_id
1 'polypeptide(L)'
;MSEPVTLEDIYQLFRASAEEFDRRLRESDLRRAEMERIFAEAKLENERRAAELERQAAEAKLESDRRSAEAERSMAELKRTVERTSKAVDSLTTRWGRFVEELVEPAVLRLFQEKGIDIKEVYPRARVKRQGIAMEIDILGVDDTDLVVVECKSRLSQDDVDEFIEKLTRFKIAFPHYQNYRAYGAVAGIEINEGIDRYAYRKGLFVIKPSGDTVAIINDADFQPNTW
;
A
#
# COMPACT_ATOMS: atom_id res chain seq x y z
N MET A 1 -26.05 -20.43 -107.05
CA MET A 1 -26.12 -19.00 -107.40
C MET A 1 -26.83 -18.31 -106.26
N SER A 2 -26.21 -17.34 -105.60
CA SER A 2 -26.88 -16.54 -104.57
C SER A 2 -27.96 -15.69 -105.25
N GLU A 3 -29.17 -15.67 -104.71
CA GLU A 3 -30.20 -14.73 -105.15
C GLU A 3 -29.67 -13.29 -105.06
N PRO A 4 -29.91 -12.44 -106.08
CA PRO A 4 -29.43 -11.07 -106.07
C PRO A 4 -30.19 -10.27 -105.01
N VAL A 5 -29.45 -9.67 -104.07
CA VAL A 5 -29.98 -8.76 -103.06
C VAL A 5 -30.72 -7.60 -103.76
N THR A 6 -31.98 -7.37 -103.39
CA THR A 6 -32.78 -6.27 -103.94
C THR A 6 -32.66 -5.00 -103.11
N LEU A 7 -33.01 -3.85 -103.71
CA LEU A 7 -33.02 -2.56 -103.00
C LEU A 7 -33.98 -2.56 -101.81
N GLU A 8 -35.10 -3.28 -101.90
CA GLU A 8 -36.08 -3.43 -100.81
C GLU A 8 -35.49 -4.23 -99.64
N ASP A 9 -34.73 -5.29 -99.91
CA ASP A 9 -34.05 -6.09 -98.86
C ASP A 9 -33.07 -5.21 -98.06
N ILE A 10 -32.38 -4.29 -98.74
CA ILE A 10 -31.49 -3.31 -98.10
C ILE A 10 -32.29 -2.35 -97.21
N TYR A 11 -33.42 -1.81 -97.69
CA TYR A 11 -34.27 -0.92 -96.89
C TYR A 11 -34.92 -1.60 -95.68
N GLN A 12 -35.28 -2.88 -95.80
CA GLN A 12 -35.79 -3.67 -94.68
C GLN A 12 -34.71 -3.91 -93.63
N LEU A 13 -33.47 -4.21 -94.05
CA LEU A 13 -32.32 -4.34 -93.15
C LEU A 13 -32.04 -3.02 -92.41
N PHE A 14 -32.09 -1.88 -93.10
CA PHE A 14 -31.91 -0.56 -92.45
C PHE A 14 -33.04 -0.23 -91.47
N ARG A 15 -34.30 -0.57 -91.78
CA ARG A 15 -35.44 -0.39 -90.84
C ARG A 15 -35.30 -1.27 -89.61
N ALA A 16 -35.03 -2.57 -89.78
CA ALA A 16 -34.81 -3.49 -88.68
C ALA A 16 -33.61 -3.09 -87.81
N SER A 17 -32.54 -2.61 -88.44
CA SER A 17 -31.35 -2.08 -87.74
C SER A 17 -31.65 -0.81 -86.94
N ALA A 18 -32.44 0.12 -87.51
CA ALA A 18 -32.86 1.33 -86.81
C ALA A 18 -33.76 1.02 -85.60
N GLU A 19 -34.72 0.09 -85.75
CA GLU A 19 -35.58 -0.36 -84.65
C GLU A 19 -34.79 -1.09 -83.56
N GLU A 20 -33.82 -1.92 -83.94
CA GLU A 20 -32.94 -2.60 -82.98
C GLU A 20 -32.03 -1.61 -82.25
N PHE A 21 -31.51 -0.60 -82.94
CA PHE A 21 -30.71 0.47 -82.35
C PHE A 21 -31.52 1.29 -81.34
N ASP A 22 -32.75 1.68 -81.68
CA ASP A 22 -33.67 2.38 -80.78
C ASP A 22 -34.04 1.54 -79.55
N ARG A 23 -34.25 0.23 -79.72
CA ARG A 23 -34.49 -0.69 -78.60
C ARG A 23 -33.28 -0.75 -77.67
N ARG A 24 -32.06 -0.89 -78.22
CA ARG A 24 -30.82 -0.93 -77.44
C ARG A 24 -30.56 0.37 -76.70
N LEU A 25 -30.88 1.53 -77.31
CA LEU A 25 -30.80 2.83 -76.64
C LEU A 25 -31.75 2.90 -75.45
N ARG A 26 -33.02 2.51 -75.61
CA ARG A 26 -34.00 2.50 -74.50
C ARG A 26 -33.58 1.56 -73.38
N GLU A 27 -33.09 0.36 -73.69
CA GLU A 27 -32.56 -0.57 -72.70
C GLU A 27 -31.33 0.00 -71.98
N SER A 28 -30.44 0.68 -72.69
CA SER A 28 -29.28 1.36 -72.11
C SER A 28 -29.70 2.50 -71.18
N ASP A 29 -30.68 3.30 -71.55
CA ASP A 29 -31.19 4.40 -70.73
C ASP A 29 -31.88 3.88 -69.46
N LEU A 30 -32.68 2.82 -69.57
CA LEU A 30 -33.31 2.16 -68.41
C LEU A 30 -32.26 1.60 -67.46
N ARG A 31 -31.23 0.91 -67.97
CA ARG A 31 -30.11 0.40 -67.16
C ARG A 31 -29.34 1.54 -66.49
N ARG A 32 -29.12 2.66 -67.18
CA ARG A 32 -28.43 3.83 -66.59
C ARG A 32 -29.26 4.44 -65.46
N ALA A 33 -30.56 4.62 -65.66
CA ALA A 33 -31.47 5.12 -64.64
C ALA A 33 -31.54 4.19 -63.40
N GLU A 34 -31.55 2.87 -63.63
CA GLU A 34 -31.52 1.88 -62.54
C GLU A 34 -30.20 1.94 -61.77
N MET A 35 -29.05 2.01 -62.45
CA MET A 35 -27.75 2.16 -61.81
C MET A 35 -27.64 3.46 -61.01
N GLU A 36 -28.13 4.58 -61.55
CA GLU A 36 -28.17 5.86 -60.85
C GLU A 36 -29.02 5.78 -59.58
N ARG A 37 -30.16 5.08 -59.63
CA ARG A 37 -31.02 4.87 -58.45
C ARG A 37 -30.32 4.02 -57.38
N ILE A 38 -29.74 2.88 -57.76
CA ILE A 38 -28.99 2.00 -56.86
C ILE A 38 -27.82 2.76 -56.22
N PHE A 39 -27.10 3.55 -57.01
CA PHE A 39 -25.98 4.35 -56.52
C PHE A 39 -26.44 5.43 -55.53
N ALA A 40 -27.54 6.12 -55.81
CA ALA A 40 -28.11 7.11 -54.90
C ALA A 40 -28.58 6.49 -53.58
N GLU A 41 -29.24 5.33 -53.64
CA GLU A 41 -29.66 4.56 -52.45
C GLU A 41 -28.45 4.11 -51.62
N ALA A 42 -27.43 3.53 -52.27
CA ALA A 42 -26.20 3.08 -51.61
C ALA A 42 -25.42 4.25 -50.97
N LYS A 43 -25.41 5.41 -51.62
CA LYS A 43 -24.78 6.63 -51.07
C LYS A 43 -25.50 7.09 -49.82
N LEU A 44 -26.83 7.17 -49.85
CA LEU A 44 -27.65 7.58 -48.71
C LEU A 44 -27.50 6.58 -47.54
N GLU A 45 -27.46 5.29 -47.84
CA GLU A 45 -27.24 4.26 -46.82
C GLU A 45 -25.84 4.38 -46.19
N ASN A 46 -24.80 4.62 -46.97
CA ASN A 46 -23.46 4.87 -46.45
C ASN A 46 -23.38 6.13 -45.58
N GLU A 47 -24.03 7.22 -45.99
CA GLU A 47 -24.10 8.46 -45.19
C GLU A 47 -24.80 8.22 -43.85
N ARG A 48 -25.89 7.44 -43.83
CA ARG A 48 -26.57 7.04 -42.59
C ARG A 48 -25.69 6.18 -41.69
N ARG A 49 -25.02 5.17 -42.25
CA ARG A 49 -24.11 4.31 -41.49
C ARG A 49 -22.93 5.09 -40.92
N ALA A 50 -22.37 6.04 -41.67
CA ALA A 50 -21.30 6.90 -41.21
C ALA A 50 -21.75 7.78 -40.03
N ALA A 51 -22.93 8.40 -40.13
CA ALA A 51 -23.49 9.22 -39.05
C ALA A 51 -23.80 8.40 -37.79
N GLU A 52 -24.28 7.16 -37.94
CA GLU A 52 -24.51 6.26 -36.82
C GLU A 52 -23.21 5.85 -36.12
N LEU A 53 -22.16 5.51 -36.89
CA LEU A 53 -20.84 5.19 -36.35
C LEU A 53 -20.22 6.37 -35.60
N GLU A 54 -20.33 7.58 -36.16
CA GLU A 54 -19.83 8.80 -35.51
C GLU A 54 -20.55 9.04 -34.16
N ARG A 55 -21.87 8.85 -34.13
CA ARG A 55 -22.66 8.96 -32.90
C ARG A 55 -22.26 7.91 -31.87
N GLN A 56 -22.12 6.64 -32.26
CA GLN A 56 -21.69 5.57 -31.36
C GLN A 56 -20.28 5.83 -30.82
N ALA A 57 -19.36 6.32 -31.65
CA ALA A 57 -18.01 6.69 -31.22
C ALA A 57 -18.02 7.85 -30.22
N ALA A 58 -18.87 8.86 -30.43
CA ALA A 58 -19.03 9.98 -29.51
C ALA A 58 -19.62 9.53 -28.15
N GLU A 59 -20.65 8.69 -28.18
CA GLU A 59 -21.27 8.13 -26.97
C GLU A 59 -20.28 7.25 -26.19
N ALA A 60 -19.55 6.36 -26.88
CA ALA A 60 -18.52 5.51 -26.25
C ALA A 60 -17.38 6.33 -25.63
N LYS A 61 -16.96 7.41 -26.30
CA LYS A 61 -15.94 8.32 -25.77
C LYS A 61 -16.43 9.02 -24.50
N LEU A 62 -17.66 9.56 -24.52
CA LEU A 62 -18.23 10.23 -23.35
C LEU A 62 -18.38 9.26 -22.16
N GLU A 63 -18.81 8.02 -22.42
CA GLU A 63 -18.90 7.00 -21.38
C GLU A 63 -17.52 6.65 -20.82
N SER A 64 -16.51 6.49 -21.68
CA SER A 64 -15.13 6.23 -21.27
C SER A 64 -14.56 7.36 -20.41
N ASP A 65 -14.78 8.62 -20.81
CA ASP A 65 -14.35 9.80 -20.06
C ASP A 65 -15.04 9.85 -18.69
N ARG A 66 -16.35 9.55 -18.63
CA ARG A 66 -17.10 9.49 -17.36
C ARG A 66 -16.57 8.39 -16.44
N ARG A 67 -16.39 7.17 -16.96
CA ARG A 67 -15.84 6.04 -16.18
C ARG A 67 -14.44 6.36 -15.67
N SER A 68 -13.61 7.02 -16.48
CA SER A 68 -12.25 7.42 -16.08
C SER A 68 -12.29 8.45 -14.96
N ALA A 69 -13.13 9.48 -15.08
CA ALA A 69 -13.29 10.49 -14.02
C ALA A 69 -13.86 9.91 -12.71
N GLU A 70 -14.81 8.96 -12.80
CA GLU A 70 -15.34 8.25 -11.64
C GLU A 70 -14.26 7.38 -10.97
N ALA A 71 -13.45 6.66 -11.76
CA ALA A 71 -12.33 5.86 -11.26
C ALA A 71 -11.26 6.72 -10.58
N GLU A 72 -10.89 7.86 -11.17
CA GLU A 72 -9.94 8.81 -10.56
C GLU A 72 -10.44 9.35 -9.22
N ARG A 73 -11.73 9.73 -9.14
CA ARG A 73 -12.35 10.19 -7.89
C ARG A 73 -12.35 9.09 -6.83
N SER A 74 -12.77 7.88 -7.19
CA SER A 74 -12.78 6.73 -6.29
C SER A 74 -11.38 6.40 -5.78
N MET A 75 -10.37 6.45 -6.65
CA MET A 75 -8.97 6.22 -6.28
C MET A 75 -8.45 7.29 -5.33
N ALA A 76 -8.77 8.57 -5.59
CA ALA A 76 -8.40 9.67 -4.72
C ALA A 76 -9.04 9.56 -3.33
N GLU A 77 -10.31 9.16 -3.25
CA GLU A 77 -11.00 8.93 -1.99
C GLU A 77 -10.44 7.73 -1.22
N LEU A 78 -10.15 6.63 -1.93
CA LEU A 78 -9.49 5.46 -1.35
C LEU A 78 -8.12 5.83 -0.77
N LYS A 79 -7.31 6.58 -1.52
CA LYS A 79 -5.99 7.04 -1.05
C LYS A 79 -6.11 7.88 0.23
N ARG A 80 -7.04 8.83 0.27
CA ARG A 80 -7.30 9.64 1.49
C ARG A 80 -7.76 8.79 2.67
N THR A 81 -8.58 7.77 2.42
CA THR A 81 -9.06 6.85 3.45
C THR A 81 -7.91 6.03 4.01
N VAL A 82 -7.08 5.46 3.14
CA VAL A 82 -5.88 4.72 3.54
C VAL A 82 -4.94 5.61 4.35
N GLU A 83 -4.64 6.83 3.90
CA GLU A 83 -3.77 7.75 4.64
C GLU A 83 -4.31 8.12 6.03
N ARG A 84 -5.63 8.33 6.16
CA ARG A 84 -6.28 8.59 7.45
C ARG A 84 -6.21 7.38 8.37
N THR A 85 -6.49 6.19 7.84
CA THR A 85 -6.43 4.93 8.59
C THR A 85 -5.02 4.64 9.05
N SER A 86 -4.01 4.77 8.19
CA SER A 86 -2.60 4.60 8.56
C SER A 86 -2.20 5.54 9.70
N LYS A 87 -2.53 6.84 9.60
CA LYS A 87 -2.26 7.81 10.68
C LYS A 87 -2.95 7.45 11.99
N ALA A 88 -4.19 6.97 11.93
CA ALA A 88 -4.92 6.55 13.12
C ALA A 88 -4.26 5.33 13.78
N VAL A 89 -3.86 4.33 12.98
CA VAL A 89 -3.13 3.15 13.45
C VAL A 89 -1.79 3.54 14.08
N ASP A 90 -0.98 4.38 13.42
CA ASP A 90 0.31 4.84 13.95
C ASP A 90 0.14 5.58 15.29
N SER A 91 -0.90 6.41 15.40
CA SER A 91 -1.23 7.11 16.64
C SER A 91 -1.61 6.15 17.76
N LEU A 92 -2.34 5.09 17.46
CA LEU A 92 -2.70 4.06 18.45
C LEU A 92 -1.48 3.27 18.91
N THR A 93 -0.62 2.81 17.99
CA THR A 93 0.61 2.07 18.33
C THR A 93 1.51 2.90 19.26
N THR A 94 1.67 4.19 18.96
CA THR A 94 2.46 5.12 19.80
C THR A 94 1.87 5.28 21.20
N ARG A 95 0.54 5.35 21.31
CA ARG A 95 -0.16 5.46 22.61
C ARG A 95 -0.06 4.18 23.42
N TRP A 96 -0.11 3.02 22.77
CA TRP A 96 0.06 1.74 23.43
C TRP A 96 1.46 1.58 24.02
N GLY A 97 2.51 1.96 23.29
CA GLY A 97 3.88 1.97 23.82
C GLY A 97 3.98 2.81 25.11
N ARG A 98 3.47 4.05 25.06
CA ARG A 98 3.42 4.94 26.23
C ARG A 98 2.62 4.37 27.40
N PHE A 99 1.50 3.72 27.13
CA PHE A 99 0.72 3.08 28.18
C PHE A 99 1.54 2.01 28.92
N VAL A 100 2.35 1.23 28.21
CA VAL A 100 3.26 0.26 28.85
C VAL A 100 4.32 0.97 29.68
N GLU A 101 4.94 2.03 29.14
CA GLU A 101 5.90 2.84 29.89
C GLU A 101 5.30 3.37 31.21
N GLU A 102 4.10 3.96 31.15
CA GLU A 102 3.37 4.52 32.30
C GLU A 102 2.91 3.45 33.30
N LEU A 103 2.73 2.20 32.86
CA LEU A 103 2.43 1.08 33.75
C LEU A 103 3.68 0.57 34.49
N VAL A 104 4.83 0.57 33.81
CA VAL A 104 6.08 -0.03 34.30
C VAL A 104 6.87 0.96 35.17
N GLU A 105 6.98 2.22 34.75
CA GLU A 105 7.82 3.24 35.39
C GLU A 105 7.58 3.38 36.90
N PRO A 106 6.33 3.46 37.41
CA PRO A 106 6.08 3.61 38.84
C PRO A 106 6.56 2.41 39.67
N ALA A 107 6.73 1.24 39.06
CA ALA A 107 7.13 0.01 39.74
C ALA A 107 8.65 -0.22 39.71
N VAL A 108 9.39 0.41 38.80
CA VAL A 108 10.84 0.14 38.56
C VAL A 108 11.65 0.23 39.84
N LEU A 109 11.48 1.30 40.63
CA LEU A 109 12.22 1.50 41.88
C LEU A 109 12.02 0.31 42.83
N ARG A 110 10.76 -0.04 43.12
CA ARG A 110 10.43 -1.16 44.01
C ARG A 110 10.97 -2.49 43.47
N LEU A 111 10.75 -2.77 42.19
CA LEU A 111 11.10 -4.05 41.57
C LEU A 111 12.59 -4.34 41.63
N PHE A 112 13.43 -3.34 41.36
CA PHE A 112 14.88 -3.53 41.36
C PHE A 112 15.48 -3.53 42.77
N GLN A 113 14.94 -2.75 43.69
CA GLN A 113 15.32 -2.82 45.11
C GLN A 113 15.02 -4.20 45.71
N GLU A 114 13.88 -4.80 45.39
CA GLU A 114 13.54 -6.18 45.77
C GLU A 114 14.52 -7.22 45.20
N LYS A 115 15.20 -6.91 44.09
CA LYS A 115 16.26 -7.73 43.48
C LYS A 115 17.66 -7.35 43.96
N GLY A 116 17.79 -6.49 44.97
CA GLY A 116 19.08 -6.08 45.54
C GLY A 116 19.86 -5.05 44.71
N ILE A 117 19.19 -4.38 43.76
CA ILE A 117 19.75 -3.28 42.98
C ILE A 117 19.12 -1.99 43.52
N ASP A 118 19.88 -1.23 44.32
CA ASP A 118 19.39 -0.09 45.10
C ASP A 118 19.20 1.18 44.26
N ILE A 119 18.30 1.13 43.27
CA ILE A 119 17.96 2.27 42.44
C ILE A 119 17.35 3.39 43.30
N LYS A 120 17.86 4.62 43.16
CA LYS A 120 17.41 5.81 43.90
C LYS A 120 16.66 6.81 43.02
N GLU A 121 16.97 6.82 41.74
CA GLU A 121 16.44 7.78 40.77
C GLU A 121 15.83 7.03 39.58
N VAL A 122 14.66 7.49 39.11
CA VAL A 122 13.99 6.94 37.93
C VAL A 122 13.74 8.06 36.94
N TYR A 123 14.25 7.88 35.72
CA TYR A 123 14.14 8.82 34.62
C TYR A 123 13.35 8.19 33.48
N PRO A 124 12.07 8.58 33.28
CA PRO A 124 11.35 8.21 32.07
C PRO A 124 11.96 8.91 30.86
N ARG A 125 12.00 8.21 29.73
CA ARG A 125 12.36 8.73 28.41
C ARG A 125 13.70 9.46 28.40
N ALA A 126 14.70 8.84 29.01
CA ALA A 126 16.05 9.39 29.05
C ALA A 126 16.61 9.49 27.63
N ARG A 127 17.00 10.70 27.23
CA ARG A 127 17.38 11.02 25.85
C ARG A 127 18.75 11.66 25.78
N VAL A 128 19.48 11.31 24.74
CA VAL A 128 20.72 11.99 24.38
C VAL A 128 20.78 12.25 22.88
N LYS A 129 21.31 13.42 22.51
CA LYS A 129 21.63 13.79 21.14
C LYS A 129 22.98 14.48 21.11
N ARG A 130 24.01 13.79 20.64
CA ARG A 130 25.41 14.29 20.63
C ARG A 130 26.16 13.68 19.45
N GLN A 131 26.94 14.49 18.72
CA GLN A 131 27.93 14.05 17.72
C GLN A 131 27.53 12.76 16.93
N GLY A 132 26.41 12.80 16.20
CA GLY A 132 25.96 11.67 15.37
C GLY A 132 25.28 10.52 16.12
N ILE A 133 25.16 10.58 17.46
CA ILE A 133 24.45 9.63 18.31
C ILE A 133 23.14 10.26 18.78
N ALA A 134 22.03 9.57 18.52
CA ALA A 134 20.74 9.83 19.12
C ALA A 134 20.25 8.51 19.75
N MET A 135 19.85 8.57 21.03
CA MET A 135 19.34 7.41 21.76
C MET A 135 18.24 7.86 22.71
N GLU A 136 17.17 7.06 22.79
CA GLU A 136 16.08 7.16 23.76
C GLU A 136 16.00 5.82 24.50
N ILE A 137 15.94 5.91 25.82
CA ILE A 137 15.69 4.81 26.75
C ILE A 137 14.33 5.05 27.36
N ASP A 138 13.46 4.05 27.36
CA ASP A 138 12.08 4.20 27.85
C ASP A 138 12.06 4.53 29.33
N ILE A 139 12.81 3.77 30.15
CA ILE A 139 12.99 4.07 31.58
C ILE A 139 14.44 3.78 31.97
N LEU A 140 15.06 4.73 32.67
CA LEU A 140 16.41 4.60 33.22
C LEU A 140 16.35 4.71 34.74
N GLY A 141 16.62 3.62 35.44
CA GLY A 141 16.84 3.61 36.89
C GLY A 141 18.32 3.80 37.20
N VAL A 142 18.66 4.68 38.14
CA VAL A 142 20.04 5.02 38.49
C VAL A 142 20.26 5.01 40.01
N ASP A 143 21.42 4.51 40.42
CA ASP A 143 22.02 4.68 41.74
C ASP A 143 23.45 5.25 41.58
N ASP A 144 24.27 5.27 42.63
CA ASP A 144 25.65 5.77 42.62
C ASP A 144 26.60 4.91 41.76
N THR A 145 26.38 3.58 41.72
CA THR A 145 27.27 2.63 41.03
C THR A 145 26.57 1.71 40.03
N ASP A 146 25.24 1.69 40.05
CA ASP A 146 24.41 0.75 39.33
C ASP A 146 23.32 1.49 38.55
N LEU A 147 22.92 0.93 37.42
CA LEU A 147 21.79 1.44 36.67
C LEU A 147 21.04 0.30 35.98
N VAL A 148 19.77 0.53 35.71
CA VAL A 148 18.94 -0.36 34.92
C VAL A 148 18.36 0.42 33.75
N VAL A 149 18.61 -0.07 32.55
CA VAL A 149 17.98 0.38 31.32
C VAL A 149 16.78 -0.53 31.08
N VAL A 150 15.59 0.02 30.91
CA VAL A 150 14.36 -0.73 30.67
C VAL A 150 13.78 -0.37 29.30
N GLU A 151 13.44 -1.38 28.50
CA GLU A 151 12.67 -1.24 27.26
C GLU A 151 11.24 -1.76 27.47
N CYS A 152 10.24 -1.00 27.03
CA CYS A 152 8.83 -1.33 27.15
C CYS A 152 8.21 -1.67 25.79
N LYS A 153 7.50 -2.81 25.71
CA LYS A 153 6.78 -3.25 24.51
C LYS A 153 5.36 -3.68 24.87
N SER A 154 4.39 -3.31 24.03
CA SER A 154 3.03 -3.86 24.16
C SER A 154 3.03 -5.36 23.91
N ARG A 155 3.79 -5.80 22.91
CA ARG A 155 4.07 -7.21 22.64
C ARG A 155 5.56 -7.40 22.44
N LEU A 156 6.20 -8.17 23.30
CA LEU A 156 7.63 -8.45 23.23
C LEU A 156 7.90 -9.59 22.24
N SER A 157 8.71 -9.30 21.22
CA SER A 157 9.22 -10.28 20.26
C SER A 157 10.70 -10.60 20.48
N GLN A 158 11.23 -11.58 19.74
CA GLN A 158 12.67 -11.87 19.77
C GLN A 158 13.49 -10.71 19.19
N ASP A 159 13.03 -10.13 18.07
CA ASP A 159 13.70 -9.02 17.41
C ASP A 159 13.80 -7.81 18.35
N ASP A 160 12.75 -7.52 19.13
CA ASP A 160 12.80 -6.45 20.15
C ASP A 160 13.89 -6.70 21.20
N VAL A 161 14.09 -7.96 21.62
CA VAL A 161 15.14 -8.32 22.58
C VAL A 161 16.53 -8.13 21.96
N ASP A 162 16.70 -8.55 20.70
CA ASP A 162 17.96 -8.43 19.99
C ASP A 162 18.32 -6.96 19.71
N GLU A 163 17.35 -6.14 19.26
CA GLU A 163 17.49 -4.69 19.10
C GLU A 163 17.83 -4.00 20.41
N PHE A 164 17.20 -4.41 21.51
CA PHE A 164 17.48 -3.84 22.82
C PHE A 164 18.88 -4.19 23.31
N ILE A 165 19.36 -5.40 23.06
CA ILE A 165 20.74 -5.81 23.34
C ILE A 165 21.73 -4.92 22.56
N GLU A 166 21.49 -4.69 21.27
CA GLU A 166 22.31 -3.75 20.49
C GLU A 166 22.29 -2.34 21.09
N LYS A 167 21.12 -1.86 21.55
CA LYS A 167 20.98 -0.58 22.25
C LYS A 167 21.83 -0.54 23.51
N LEU A 168 21.79 -1.60 24.34
CA LEU A 168 22.58 -1.73 25.57
C LEU A 168 24.09 -1.68 25.31
N THR A 169 24.59 -2.38 24.29
CA THR A 169 26.04 -2.36 23.94
C THR A 169 26.56 -0.96 23.60
N ARG A 170 25.67 -0.07 23.15
CA ARG A 170 25.99 1.31 22.78
C ARG A 170 25.64 2.32 23.87
N PHE A 171 25.01 1.88 24.96
CA PHE A 171 24.48 2.74 26.01
C PHE A 171 25.56 3.63 26.62
N LYS A 172 26.70 3.06 27.05
CA LYS A 172 27.81 3.82 27.66
C LYS A 172 28.53 4.76 26.69
N ILE A 173 28.41 4.54 25.39
CA ILE A 173 28.89 5.49 24.36
C ILE A 173 27.94 6.69 24.30
N ALA A 174 26.64 6.43 24.36
CA ALA A 174 25.60 7.47 24.33
C ALA A 174 25.52 8.26 25.65
N PHE A 175 25.71 7.59 26.79
CA PHE A 175 25.68 8.15 28.15
C PHE A 175 27.03 7.97 28.86
N PRO A 176 28.07 8.72 28.46
CA PRO A 176 29.44 8.51 28.96
C PRO A 176 29.63 8.78 30.45
N HIS A 177 28.73 9.54 31.09
CA HIS A 177 28.78 9.76 32.55
C HIS A 177 28.57 8.47 33.35
N TYR A 178 27.98 7.44 32.74
CA TYR A 178 27.75 6.14 33.35
C TYR A 178 28.78 5.07 32.93
N GLN A 179 29.93 5.45 32.38
CA GLN A 179 30.93 4.48 31.90
C GLN A 179 31.39 3.49 32.96
N ASN A 180 31.51 3.95 34.21
CA ASN A 180 31.96 3.13 35.33
C ASN A 180 30.83 2.42 36.07
N TYR A 181 29.57 2.57 35.62
CA TYR A 181 28.42 1.98 36.29
C TYR A 181 28.20 0.56 35.81
N ARG A 182 27.65 -0.30 36.68
CA ARG A 182 27.12 -1.60 36.27
C ARG A 182 25.75 -1.38 35.63
N ALA A 183 25.69 -1.52 34.30
CA ALA A 183 24.46 -1.34 33.55
C ALA A 183 23.74 -2.66 33.35
N TYR A 184 22.56 -2.80 33.95
CA TYR A 184 21.67 -3.94 33.75
C TYR A 184 20.61 -3.62 32.70
N GLY A 185 20.14 -4.65 32.00
CA GLY A 185 19.06 -4.53 31.02
C GLY A 185 17.78 -5.21 31.50
N ALA A 186 16.63 -4.59 31.22
CA ALA A 186 15.32 -5.16 31.48
C ALA A 186 14.38 -4.95 30.28
N VAL A 187 13.54 -5.94 30.00
CA VAL A 187 12.45 -5.84 29.01
C VAL A 187 11.12 -6.00 29.71
N ALA A 188 10.19 -5.11 29.42
CA ALA A 188 8.82 -5.15 29.92
C ALA A 188 7.85 -5.40 28.76
N GLY A 189 6.95 -6.38 28.95
CA GLY A 189 5.98 -6.78 27.94
C GLY A 189 4.59 -6.97 28.52
N ILE A 190 3.55 -6.39 27.92
CA ILE A 190 2.15 -6.75 28.27
C ILE A 190 1.85 -8.15 27.76
N GLU A 191 2.11 -8.41 26.49
CA GLU A 191 2.12 -9.74 25.89
C GLU A 191 3.58 -10.17 25.64
N ILE A 192 3.95 -11.37 26.04
CA ILE A 192 5.25 -11.96 25.71
C ILE A 192 4.99 -13.26 24.98
N ASN A 193 5.47 -13.35 23.74
CA ASN A 193 5.34 -14.56 22.93
C ASN A 193 6.02 -15.76 23.61
N GLU A 194 5.53 -16.96 23.33
CA GLU A 194 6.05 -18.19 23.94
C GLU A 194 7.58 -18.31 23.75
N GLY A 195 8.30 -18.51 24.85
CA GLY A 195 9.74 -18.71 24.83
C GLY A 195 10.59 -17.44 24.73
N ILE A 196 9.99 -16.27 24.45
CA ILE A 196 10.72 -15.00 24.42
C ILE A 196 11.16 -14.56 25.81
N ASP A 197 10.37 -14.83 26.84
CA ASP A 197 10.78 -14.63 28.24
C ASP A 197 12.03 -15.45 28.61
N ARG A 198 12.05 -16.73 28.24
CA ARG A 198 13.24 -17.60 28.43
C ARG A 198 14.41 -17.15 27.58
N TYR A 199 14.16 -16.58 26.40
CA TYR A 199 15.22 -16.02 25.56
C TYR A 199 15.86 -14.79 26.21
N ALA A 200 15.06 -13.80 26.61
CA ALA A 200 15.53 -12.62 27.32
C ALA A 200 16.25 -12.97 28.63
N TYR A 201 15.71 -13.93 29.39
CA TYR A 201 16.36 -14.51 30.57
C TYR A 201 17.76 -15.04 30.24
N ARG A 202 17.91 -15.87 29.20
CA ARG A 202 19.22 -16.42 28.80
C ARG A 202 20.20 -15.36 28.28
N LYS A 203 19.69 -14.22 27.82
CA LYS A 203 20.50 -13.06 27.42
C LYS A 203 20.90 -12.18 28.61
N GLY A 204 20.56 -12.58 29.83
CA GLY A 204 20.89 -11.86 31.05
C GLY A 204 20.04 -10.60 31.26
N LEU A 205 18.83 -10.57 30.70
CA LEU A 205 17.88 -9.47 30.88
C LEU A 205 16.84 -9.81 31.95
N PHE A 206 16.50 -8.83 32.76
CA PHE A 206 15.30 -8.91 33.59
C PHE A 206 14.05 -8.86 32.70
N VAL A 207 13.02 -9.60 33.06
CA VAL A 207 11.76 -9.71 32.33
C VAL A 207 10.63 -9.26 33.25
N ILE A 208 9.95 -8.18 32.86
CA ILE A 208 8.85 -7.58 33.59
C ILE A 208 7.54 -7.90 32.87
N LYS A 209 6.55 -8.41 33.61
CA LYS A 209 5.20 -8.73 33.11
C LYS A 209 4.12 -8.15 34.04
N PRO A 210 2.89 -7.92 33.52
CA PRO A 210 1.73 -7.66 34.36
C PRO A 210 1.56 -8.74 35.44
N SER A 211 1.25 -8.32 36.66
CA SER A 211 1.02 -9.18 37.81
C SER A 211 0.05 -8.49 38.78
N GLY A 212 -1.14 -9.07 38.93
CA GLY A 212 -2.23 -8.44 39.69
C GLY A 212 -2.58 -7.06 39.12
N ASP A 213 -2.58 -6.04 39.99
CA ASP A 213 -2.88 -4.65 39.65
C ASP A 213 -1.63 -3.85 39.19
N THR A 214 -0.48 -4.50 39.06
CA THR A 214 0.81 -3.86 38.71
C THR A 214 1.63 -4.75 37.78
N VAL A 215 2.96 -4.66 37.88
CA VAL A 215 3.94 -5.49 37.18
C VAL A 215 4.90 -6.17 38.17
N ALA A 216 5.52 -7.26 37.74
CA ALA A 216 6.52 -8.00 38.49
C ALA A 216 7.69 -8.44 37.60
N ILE A 217 8.89 -8.52 38.20
CA ILE A 217 10.02 -9.23 37.59
C ILE A 217 9.77 -10.73 37.75
N ILE A 218 9.71 -11.46 36.64
CA ILE A 218 9.41 -12.90 36.64
C ILE A 218 10.66 -13.79 36.69
N ASN A 219 11.86 -13.20 36.61
CA ASN A 219 13.11 -13.94 36.80
C ASN A 219 13.13 -14.56 38.20
N ASP A 220 13.53 -15.82 38.26
CA ASP A 220 13.72 -16.56 39.51
C ASP A 220 14.90 -16.03 40.34
N ALA A 221 15.20 -16.71 41.45
CA ALA A 221 16.28 -16.34 42.36
C ALA A 221 17.67 -16.75 41.85
N ASP A 222 17.76 -17.71 40.91
CA ASP A 222 19.02 -18.21 40.36
C ASP A 222 19.51 -17.36 39.17
N PHE A 223 18.63 -16.50 38.65
CA PHE A 223 18.93 -15.57 37.57
C PHE A 223 20.18 -14.72 37.83
N GLN A 224 21.08 -14.71 36.85
CA GLN A 224 22.27 -13.87 36.84
C GLN A 224 22.16 -12.85 35.71
N PRO A 225 22.03 -11.54 36.01
CA PRO A 225 21.93 -10.53 34.98
C PRO A 225 23.28 -10.26 34.32
N ASN A 226 23.25 -9.93 33.03
CA ASN A 226 24.42 -9.41 32.33
C ASN A 226 24.64 -7.95 32.68
N THR A 227 25.91 -7.53 32.63
CA THR A 227 26.29 -6.12 32.73
C THR A 227 26.84 -5.66 31.38
N TRP A 228 26.42 -4.46 30.94
CA TRP A 228 26.70 -3.90 29.62
C TRP A 228 27.64 -2.68 29.69
#